data_AF-A0A2P2DWT5-F1
#
_entry.id   AF-A0A2P2DWT5-F1
#
_cell.length_a   1.000
_cell.length_b   1.000
_cell.length_c   1.000
_cell.angle_alpha   90.00
_cell.angle_beta   90.00
_cell.angle_gamma   90.00
#
_symmetry.space_group_name_H-M   'P 1'
#
loop_
_entity.id
_entity.type
_entity.pdbx_description
1 polymer ?
#
loop_
_entity_poly.entity_id
_entity_poly.type
_entity_poly.pdbx_seq_one_letter_code
_entity_poly.pdbx_strand_id
1 'polypeptide(L)'
;MKAGKASLLVGYLCTLFYAVVLSSSGLAEQRLLAKEHQKISEEVERLAIENQVLEEREKRLQNDSYALEKEARKYYLLSESSRVIKFVEAMSAKELSPSGPKAAQVSLQMKMTEPPLFVLRFFYISFSVFLCLGVYFKLKSLPPQSKL
;
A
#
# COMPACT_ATOMS: atom_id res chain seq x y z
N MET A 1 9.45 -48.71 16.47
CA MET A 1 10.13 -48.08 15.29
C MET A 1 9.23 -47.30 14.31
N LYS A 2 7.92 -47.58 14.17
CA LYS A 2 7.08 -46.90 13.15
C LYS A 2 6.73 -45.42 13.47
N ALA A 3 6.56 -45.08 14.75
CA ALA A 3 6.13 -43.75 15.17
C ALA A 3 7.19 -42.64 14.90
N GLY A 4 8.48 -42.92 15.13
CA GLY A 4 9.55 -41.94 14.90
C GLY A 4 9.77 -41.60 13.42
N LYS A 5 9.55 -42.57 12.52
CA LYS A 5 9.61 -42.32 11.06
C LYS A 5 8.48 -41.41 10.60
N ALA A 6 7.28 -41.58 11.18
CA ALA A 6 6.12 -40.74 10.89
C ALA A 6 6.32 -39.30 11.39
N SER A 7 6.87 -39.10 12.59
CA SER A 7 7.12 -37.75 13.12
C SER A 7 8.19 -37.00 12.30
N LEU A 8 9.24 -37.69 11.85
CA LEU A 8 10.26 -37.12 10.98
C LEU A 8 9.68 -36.70 9.61
N LEU A 9 8.82 -37.53 9.02
CA LEU A 9 8.14 -37.22 7.75
C LEU A 9 7.22 -35.99 7.86
N VAL A 10 6.46 -35.89 8.95
CA VAL A 10 5.59 -34.73 9.21
C VAL A 10 6.42 -33.47 9.43
N GLY A 11 7.51 -33.54 10.20
CA GLY A 11 8.43 -32.42 10.37
C GLY A 11 9.03 -31.95 9.04
N TYR A 12 9.48 -32.90 8.22
CA TYR A 12 10.03 -32.60 6.90
C TYR A 12 9.02 -31.92 5.97
N LEU A 13 7.79 -32.43 5.91
CA LEU A 13 6.70 -31.81 5.15
C LEU A 13 6.37 -30.40 5.64
N CYS A 14 6.34 -30.17 6.96
CA CYS A 14 6.16 -28.83 7.52
C CYS A 14 7.28 -27.87 7.11
N THR A 15 8.54 -28.31 7.14
CA THR A 15 9.67 -27.45 6.74
C THR A 15 9.65 -27.10 5.26
N LEU A 16 9.34 -28.07 4.40
CA LEU A 16 9.19 -27.84 2.96
C LEU A 16 8.05 -26.88 2.66
N PHE A 17 6.89 -27.08 3.29
CA PHE A 17 5.75 -26.21 3.10
C PHE A 17 6.04 -24.79 3.59
N TYR A 18 6.69 -24.65 4.74
CA TYR A 18 7.13 -23.35 5.27
C TYR A 18 8.08 -22.65 4.30
N ALA A 19 9.07 -23.36 3.73
CA ALA A 19 9.99 -22.79 2.76
C ALA A 19 9.28 -22.30 1.49
N VAL A 20 8.30 -23.05 0.98
CA VAL A 20 7.52 -22.65 -0.20
C VAL A 20 6.66 -21.41 0.07
N VAL A 21 5.97 -21.37 1.22
CA VAL A 21 5.12 -20.22 1.59
C VAL A 21 5.95 -18.98 1.89
N LEU A 22 7.09 -19.12 2.55
CA LEU A 22 7.99 -18.00 2.83
C LEU A 22 8.57 -17.45 1.51
N SER A 23 8.91 -18.32 0.58
CA SER A 23 9.40 -17.94 -0.76
C SER A 23 8.35 -17.20 -1.58
N SER A 24 7.10 -17.68 -1.58
CA SER A 24 6.02 -16.98 -2.30
C SER A 24 5.70 -15.62 -1.69
N SER A 25 5.78 -15.51 -0.36
CA SER A 25 5.63 -14.23 0.36
C SER A 25 6.71 -13.22 -0.01
N GLY A 26 7.97 -13.65 -0.08
CA GLY A 26 9.09 -12.77 -0.46
C GLY A 26 8.99 -12.28 -1.90
N LEU A 27 8.55 -13.14 -2.82
CA LEU A 27 8.33 -12.75 -4.22
C LEU A 27 7.19 -11.74 -4.38
N ALA A 28 6.14 -11.84 -3.56
CA ALA A 28 5.05 -10.86 -3.56
C ALA A 28 5.52 -9.49 -3.05
N GLU A 29 6.27 -9.46 -1.95
CA GLU A 29 6.88 -8.23 -1.41
C GLU A 29 7.81 -7.57 -2.42
N GLN A 30 8.67 -8.34 -3.09
CA GLN A 30 9.58 -7.82 -4.10
C GLN A 30 8.83 -7.20 -5.30
N ARG A 31 7.72 -7.80 -5.74
CA ARG A 31 6.90 -7.28 -6.83
C ARG A 31 6.17 -5.99 -6.46
N LEU A 32 5.68 -5.89 -5.22
CA LEU A 32 5.07 -4.66 -4.71
C LEU A 32 6.09 -3.53 -4.64
N LEU A 33 7.26 -3.79 -4.04
CA LEU A 33 8.34 -2.82 -3.98
C LEU A 33 8.82 -2.40 -5.37
N ALA A 34 8.94 -3.34 -6.31
CA ALA A 34 9.34 -3.02 -7.68
C ALA A 34 8.35 -2.07 -8.37
N LYS A 35 7.04 -2.27 -8.18
CA LYS A 35 6.00 -1.37 -8.72
C LYS A 35 6.05 0.02 -8.07
N GLU A 36 6.25 0.10 -6.76
CA GLU A 36 6.38 1.37 -6.07
C GLU A 36 7.63 2.13 -6.51
N HIS A 37 8.77 1.43 -6.62
CA HIS A 37 10.00 1.99 -7.17
C HIS A 37 9.82 2.52 -8.59
N GLN A 38 9.16 1.75 -9.46
CA GLN A 38 8.90 2.18 -10.83
C GLN A 38 8.05 3.45 -10.86
N LYS A 39 6.96 3.50 -10.08
CA LYS A 39 6.10 4.68 -9.99
C LYS A 39 6.87 5.91 -9.51
N ILE A 40 7.67 5.77 -8.46
CA ILE A 40 8.49 6.87 -7.93
C ILE A 40 9.51 7.32 -8.99
N SER A 41 10.13 6.38 -9.71
CA SER A 41 11.09 6.74 -10.77
C SER A 41 10.44 7.52 -11.91
N GLU A 42 9.24 7.15 -12.33
CA GLU A 42 8.46 7.88 -13.34
C GLU A 42 8.07 9.28 -12.85
N GLU A 43 7.68 9.41 -11.58
CA GLU A 43 7.40 10.72 -10.97
C GLU A 43 8.66 11.60 -10.91
N VAL A 44 9.81 11.04 -10.53
CA VAL A 44 11.09 11.77 -10.51
C VAL A 44 11.49 12.23 -11.90
N GLU A 45 11.38 11.38 -12.92
CA GLU A 45 11.68 11.75 -14.30
C GLU A 45 10.77 12.88 -14.80
N ARG A 46 9.47 12.79 -14.51
CA ARG A 46 8.51 13.83 -14.85
C ARG A 46 8.84 15.17 -14.17
N LEU A 47 9.14 15.15 -12.87
CA LEU A 47 9.53 16.35 -12.14
C LEU A 47 10.86 16.92 -12.67
N ALA A 48 11.82 16.07 -13.06
CA ALA A 48 13.08 16.52 -13.64
C ALA A 48 12.86 17.27 -14.96
N ILE A 49 12.00 16.76 -15.83
CA ILE A 49 11.63 17.43 -17.10
C ILE A 49 10.92 18.76 -16.83
N GLU A 50 9.96 18.78 -15.90
CA GLU A 50 9.24 20.01 -15.54
C GLU A 50 10.18 21.08 -15.00
N ASN A 51 11.12 20.69 -14.14
CA ASN A 51 12.11 21.60 -13.57
C ASN A 51 13.05 22.15 -14.67
N GLN A 52 13.50 21.32 -15.60
CA GLN A 52 14.30 21.77 -16.73
C GLN A 52 13.55 22.80 -17.60
N VAL A 53 12.27 22.55 -17.88
CA VAL A 53 11.42 23.49 -18.64
C VAL A 53 11.26 24.81 -17.89
N LEU A 54 11.10 24.78 -16.57
CA LEU A 54 11.01 25.98 -15.74
C LEU A 54 12.32 26.75 -15.72
N GLU A 55 13.48 26.09 -15.59
CA GLU A 55 14.78 26.74 -15.68
C GLU A 55 15.00 27.42 -17.04
N GLU A 56 14.61 26.77 -18.14
CA GLU A 56 14.69 27.36 -19.47
C GLU A 56 13.76 28.58 -19.61
N ARG A 57 12.56 28.53 -19.04
CA ARG A 57 11.64 29.67 -19.01
C ARG A 57 12.18 30.81 -18.17
N GLU A 58 12.75 30.52 -17.00
CA GLU A 58 13.36 31.51 -16.13
C GLU A 58 14.52 32.21 -16.85
N LYS A 59 15.41 31.46 -17.51
CA LYS A 59 16.50 32.03 -18.31
C LYS A 59 15.99 32.92 -19.44
N ARG A 60 14.88 32.56 -20.09
CA ARG A 60 14.26 33.40 -21.13
C ARG A 60 13.67 34.69 -20.56
N LEU A 61 12.98 34.60 -19.42
CA LEU A 61 12.36 35.73 -18.73
C LEU A 61 13.39 36.70 -18.13
N GLN A 62 14.49 36.19 -17.57
CA GLN A 62 15.59 37.03 -17.07
C GLN A 62 16.26 37.83 -18.19
N ASN A 63 16.35 37.26 -19.40
CA ASN A 63 16.97 37.93 -20.54
C ASN A 63 16.04 38.92 -21.27
N ASP A 64 14.73 38.87 -21.00
CA ASP A 64 13.72 39.65 -21.72
C ASP A 64 12.85 40.46 -20.74
N SER A 65 13.35 41.64 -20.35
CA SER A 65 12.75 42.51 -19.32
C SER A 65 11.30 42.92 -19.64
N TYR A 66 10.95 42.98 -20.93
CA TYR A 66 9.61 43.32 -21.40
C TYR A 66 8.61 42.17 -21.21
N ALA A 67 9.07 40.92 -21.33
CA ALA A 67 8.25 39.74 -21.07
C ALA A 67 7.95 39.58 -19.57
N LEU A 68 8.93 39.89 -18.72
CA LEU A 68 8.80 39.86 -17.26
C LEU A 68 7.74 40.86 -16.76
N GLU A 69 7.74 42.08 -17.29
CA GLU A 69 6.73 43.10 -16.94
C GLU A 69 5.31 42.67 -17.37
N LYS A 70 5.19 42.03 -18.54
CA LYS A 70 3.90 41.54 -19.06
C LYS A 70 3.34 40.38 -18.23
N GLU A 71 4.19 39.45 -17.79
CA GLU A 71 3.77 38.36 -16.90
C GLU A 71 3.43 38.87 -15.50
N ALA A 72 4.27 39.74 -14.93
CA ALA A 72 4.00 40.38 -13.64
C ALA A 72 2.65 41.12 -13.65
N ARG A 73 2.35 41.83 -14.75
CA ARG A 73 1.05 42.49 -14.94
C ARG A 73 -0.11 41.49 -15.03
N LYS A 74 0.07 40.33 -15.67
CA LYS A 74 -0.95 39.27 -15.74
C LYS A 74 -1.26 38.69 -14.36
N TYR A 75 -0.24 38.39 -13.55
CA TYR A 75 -0.42 37.87 -12.19
C TYR A 75 -0.96 38.93 -11.22
N TYR A 76 -0.55 40.19 -11.37
CA TYR A 76 -1.10 41.31 -10.59
C TYR A 76 -2.61 41.48 -10.81
N LEU A 77 -3.07 41.48 -12.07
CA LEU A 77 -4.49 41.59 -12.42
C LEU A 77 -5.33 40.40 -11.92
N LEU A 78 -4.75 39.18 -11.92
CA LEU A 78 -5.38 38.00 -11.32
C LEU A 78 -5.50 38.12 -9.78
N SER A 79 -4.52 38.72 -9.12
CA SER A 79 -4.56 38.96 -7.68
C SER A 79 -5.56 40.06 -7.28
N GLU A 80 -5.69 41.11 -8.10
CA GLU A 80 -6.59 42.24 -7.85
C GLU A 80 -8.06 41.85 -8.08
N SER A 81 -8.33 41.07 -9.13
CA SER A 81 -9.65 40.47 -9.36
C SER A 81 -10.05 39.42 -8.31
N SER A 82 -9.07 38.79 -7.64
CA SER A 82 -9.32 37.86 -6.52
C SER A 82 -9.64 38.54 -5.17
N ARG A 83 -9.39 39.85 -5.03
CA ARG A 83 -9.79 40.63 -3.84
C ARG A 83 -11.26 41.08 -3.86
N VAL A 84 -12.00 40.84 -4.94
CA VAL A 84 -13.45 41.11 -4.98
C VAL A 84 -14.22 39.95 -4.34
N ILE A 85 -13.98 39.71 -3.05
CA ILE A 85 -14.91 38.95 -2.22
C ILE A 85 -16.04 39.92 -1.85
N LYS A 86 -17.11 39.88 -2.65
CA LYS A 86 -18.35 40.59 -2.36
C LYS A 86 -18.92 40.07 -1.04
N PHE A 87 -19.27 41.02 -0.18
CA PHE A 87 -19.85 40.83 1.13
C PHE A 87 -20.98 39.79 1.12
N VAL A 88 -20.90 38.86 2.08
CA VAL A 88 -21.96 37.91 2.40
C VAL A 88 -23.12 38.68 3.01
N GLU A 89 -24.21 38.80 2.27
CA GLU A 89 -25.49 39.22 2.83
C GLU A 89 -26.18 37.97 3.38
N ALA A 90 -26.12 37.82 4.69
CA ALA A 90 -26.94 36.86 5.41
C ALA A 90 -28.38 37.40 5.43
N MET A 91 -29.32 36.69 4.80
CA MET A 91 -30.64 36.41 5.37
C MET A 91 -31.46 35.42 4.51
N SER A 92 -31.93 34.40 5.21
CA SER A 92 -33.30 33.86 5.15
C SER A 92 -33.74 33.00 3.94
N ALA A 93 -33.62 31.70 4.16
CA ALA A 93 -34.68 30.69 4.04
C ALA A 93 -35.51 30.62 2.74
N LYS A 94 -35.32 29.52 1.99
CA LYS A 94 -36.44 28.70 1.55
C LYS A 94 -36.02 27.25 1.30
N GLU A 95 -36.59 26.35 2.09
CA GLU A 95 -36.60 24.91 1.85
C GLU A 95 -37.25 24.60 0.51
N LEU A 96 -36.64 23.72 -0.30
CA LEU A 96 -37.37 22.88 -1.25
C LEU A 96 -36.59 21.59 -1.56
N SER A 97 -37.09 20.52 -0.95
CA SER A 97 -37.11 19.10 -1.35
C SER A 97 -35.82 18.28 -1.54
N PRO A 98 -35.84 16.99 -1.13
CA PRO A 98 -34.67 16.13 -1.07
C PRO A 98 -34.43 15.46 -2.42
N SER A 99 -33.37 15.85 -3.12
CA SER A 99 -32.77 14.97 -4.13
C SER A 99 -31.99 13.90 -3.35
N GLY A 100 -32.41 12.65 -3.50
CA GLY A 100 -32.05 11.49 -2.68
C GLY A 100 -30.55 11.25 -2.48
N PRO A 101 -30.21 10.27 -1.62
CA PRO A 101 -28.82 9.98 -1.31
C PRO A 101 -28.13 9.63 -2.62
N LYS A 102 -27.23 10.50 -3.08
CA LYS A 102 -26.20 10.10 -4.02
C LYS A 102 -25.50 8.96 -3.33
N ALA A 103 -25.87 7.75 -3.77
CA ALA A 103 -25.31 6.50 -3.35
C ALA A 103 -23.82 6.77 -3.22
N ALA A 104 -23.34 6.57 -2.00
CA ALA A 104 -21.94 6.38 -1.74
C ALA A 104 -21.47 5.37 -2.80
N GLN A 105 -20.89 5.87 -3.89
CA GLN A 105 -19.84 5.18 -4.61
C GLN A 105 -18.63 5.19 -3.68
N VAL A 106 -18.80 4.60 -2.49
CA VAL A 106 -17.86 3.63 -1.98
C VAL A 106 -17.85 2.56 -3.04
N SER A 107 -17.10 2.84 -4.10
CA SER A 107 -16.37 1.81 -4.78
C SER A 107 -15.62 1.13 -3.66
N LEU A 108 -16.23 0.05 -3.16
CA LEU A 108 -15.54 -1.10 -2.64
C LEU A 108 -14.63 -1.53 -3.79
N GLN A 109 -13.56 -0.76 -4.02
CA GLN A 109 -12.28 -1.32 -4.34
C GLN A 109 -12.04 -2.28 -3.18
N MET A 110 -12.57 -3.50 -3.35
CA MET A 110 -11.90 -4.70 -2.92
C MET A 110 -10.54 -4.68 -3.63
N LYS A 111 -9.68 -3.75 -3.21
CA LYS A 111 -8.27 -4.00 -3.04
C LYS A 111 -8.32 -5.15 -2.05
N MET A 112 -8.44 -6.37 -2.59
CA MET A 112 -8.12 -7.61 -1.91
C MET A 112 -6.75 -7.31 -1.33
N THR A 113 -6.80 -6.79 -0.12
CA THR A 113 -5.62 -6.44 0.65
C THR A 113 -5.20 -7.83 1.01
N GLU A 114 -4.30 -8.37 0.19
CA GLU A 114 -3.70 -9.68 0.40
C GLU A 114 -3.50 -9.78 1.91
N PRO A 115 -4.13 -10.78 2.56
CA PRO A 115 -4.21 -10.80 4.01
C PRO A 115 -2.81 -10.54 4.52
N PRO A 116 -2.62 -9.52 5.39
CA PRO A 116 -1.30 -8.99 5.68
C PRO A 116 -0.39 -10.17 5.96
N LEU A 117 0.64 -10.35 5.12
CA LEU A 117 1.47 -11.57 5.09
C LEU A 117 1.96 -11.98 6.49
N PHE A 118 2.07 -10.99 7.38
CA PHE A 118 2.27 -11.14 8.81
C PHE A 118 1.30 -12.11 9.51
N VAL A 119 0.00 -12.05 9.23
CA VAL A 119 -1.03 -12.93 9.80
C VAL A 119 -0.82 -14.36 9.33
N LEU A 120 -0.50 -14.56 8.05
CA LEU A 120 -0.20 -15.88 7.51
C LEU A 120 1.06 -16.47 8.16
N ARG A 121 2.11 -15.64 8.32
CA ARG A 121 3.35 -16.01 9.02
C ARG A 121 3.08 -16.39 10.49
N PHE A 122 2.31 -15.57 11.22
CA PHE A 122 1.95 -15.83 12.63
C PHE A 122 1.11 -17.10 12.78
N PHE A 123 0.14 -17.30 11.89
CA PHE A 123 -0.67 -18.51 11.87
C PHE A 123 0.20 -19.75 11.63
N TYR A 124 1.15 -19.69 10.69
CA TYR A 124 2.05 -20.82 10.44
C TYR A 124 2.99 -21.13 11.60
N ILE A 125 3.59 -20.11 12.21
CA ILE A 125 4.48 -20.30 13.37
C ILE A 125 3.70 -20.93 14.51
N SER A 126 2.54 -20.36 14.87
CA SER A 126 1.70 -20.89 15.95
C SER A 126 1.19 -22.30 15.64
N PHE A 127 0.74 -22.56 14.41
CA PHE A 127 0.30 -23.89 13.97
C PHE A 127 1.44 -24.92 14.03
N SER A 128 2.65 -24.58 13.58
CA SER A 128 3.80 -25.48 13.63
C SER A 128 4.21 -25.84 15.06
N VAL A 129 4.22 -24.87 15.97
CA VAL A 129 4.49 -25.09 17.40
C VAL A 129 3.42 -25.97 18.01
N PHE A 130 2.15 -25.73 17.68
CA PHE A 130 1.03 -26.55 18.14
C PHE A 130 1.12 -27.99 17.64
N LEU A 131 1.54 -28.20 16.39
CA LEU A 131 1.73 -29.52 15.80
C LEU A 131 2.87 -30.28 16.48
N CYS A 132 4.01 -29.62 16.72
CA CYS A 132 5.14 -30.19 17.44
C CYS A 132 4.78 -30.58 18.88
N LEU A 133 4.07 -29.71 19.60
CA LEU A 133 3.57 -30.00 20.95
C LEU A 133 2.56 -31.14 20.95
N GLY A 134 1.61 -31.14 20.02
CA GLY A 134 0.60 -32.19 19.88
C GLY A 134 1.22 -33.55 19.59
N VAL A 135 2.20 -33.61 18.70
CA VAL A 135 2.96 -34.84 18.41
C VAL A 135 3.77 -35.30 19.63
N TYR A 136 4.41 -34.36 20.35
CA TYR A 136 5.15 -34.67 21.58
C TYR A 136 4.24 -35.25 22.67
N PHE A 137 3.11 -34.62 22.96
CA PHE A 137 2.15 -35.12 23.94
C PHE A 137 1.57 -36.48 23.53
N LYS A 138 1.30 -36.70 22.24
CA LYS A 138 0.81 -37.99 21.75
C LYS A 138 1.87 -39.09 21.86
N LEU A 139 3.15 -38.77 21.62
CA LEU A 139 4.27 -39.70 21.82
C LEU A 139 4.47 -40.04 23.30
N LYS A 140 4.28 -39.07 24.20
CA LYS A 140 4.34 -39.27 25.65
C LYS A 140 3.15 -40.07 26.20
N SER A 141 1.96 -39.93 25.62
CA SER A 141 0.76 -40.67 26.06
C SER A 141 0.71 -42.11 25.55
N LEU A 142 1.58 -42.48 24.62
CA LEU A 142 1.73 -43.87 24.17
C LEU A 142 2.51 -44.63 25.25
N PRO A 143 1.97 -45.75 25.79
CA PRO A 143 2.71 -46.56 26.75
C PRO A 143 4.04 -47.02 26.14
N PRO A 144 5.12 -47.17 26.94
CA PRO A 144 6.40 -47.64 26.43
C PRO A 144 6.17 -48.98 25.75
N GLN A 145 6.40 -49.04 24.45
CA GLN A 145 6.49 -50.34 23.76
C GLN A 145 7.84 -50.95 24.09
N SER A 146 8.00 -51.35 25.35
CA SER A 146 9.03 -52.27 25.80
C SER A 146 8.62 -53.68 25.37
N LYS A 147 8.81 -54.00 24.09
CA LYS A 147 8.93 -55.38 23.60
C LYS A 147 9.91 -55.44 22.44
N LEU A 148 11.19 -55.49 22.79
CA LEU A 148 12.15 -56.48 22.33
C LEU A 148 13.22 -56.61 23.41
#